data_AF-A0A9N9SGK7-F1
#
_entry.id   AF-A0A9N9SGK7-F1
#
_cell.length_a   1.000
_cell.length_b   1.000
_cell.length_c   1.000
_cell.angle_alpha   90.00
_cell.angle_beta   90.00
_cell.angle_gamma   90.00
#
_symmetry.space_group_name_H-M   'P 1'
#
loop_
_entity.id
_entity.type
_entity.pdbx_description
1 polymer ?
#
loop_
_entity_poly.entity_id
_entity_poly.type
_entity_poly.pdbx_seq_one_letter_code
_entity_poly.pdbx_strand_id
1 'polypeptide(L)'
;MEADMVVEVFNQSEAMHGVRYGKFIGDGDSSVFSKIQQLVKHGKQVRKVECTNHALKNHGKRLRSIKSDTQINLKGRKLLTIARIKLLTKRAKCSIYEHAKKTVPNVDLLRHDFKNGLHHVLGDHSNCREGIYNLDKAKEKLKQAEFTSDVQSDSELDSQTIKRRRIAPRKLYESESEESETNEEFLDLPRPPQIKSKTSQLSQKSSVEKNRVGTPSVDSKRDSMTSTPIVQKSDTNQISGYQQILRTLEYIKEQNKQILALLNSRGGSFSNQASYNLDNLPVEIPLSSNEDLNILENFLKEDQNLRNLMSYLSSLGGKDHIVQTNNCLRRLLTNDFSCQFSFMGKRGGKKAFSDLLLKKCVIGAVTKNLPQIKERDIEDAIKNWLKHSPQRYHNELLKNRRNTN
;
A
#
# COMPACT_ATOMS: atom_id res chain seq x y z
N MET A 1 3.98 -31.57 8.08
CA MET A 1 3.61 -32.72 7.24
C MET A 1 4.91 -33.33 6.78
N GLU A 2 5.16 -34.57 7.16
CA GLU A 2 6.40 -35.25 6.80
C GLU A 2 6.41 -35.48 5.28
N ALA A 3 7.49 -35.06 4.62
CA ALA A 3 7.57 -35.09 3.17
C ALA A 3 7.46 -36.50 2.60
N ASP A 4 7.89 -37.49 3.40
CA ASP A 4 7.94 -38.89 3.01
C ASP A 4 6.54 -39.52 2.97
N MET A 5 5.64 -39.13 3.88
CA MET A 5 4.23 -39.50 3.81
C MET A 5 3.56 -39.04 2.51
N VAL A 6 3.89 -37.82 2.04
CA VAL A 6 3.30 -37.29 0.80
C VAL A 6 3.83 -38.06 -0.42
N VAL A 7 5.12 -38.40 -0.43
CA VAL A 7 5.74 -39.21 -1.49
C VAL A 7 5.11 -40.60 -1.55
N GLU A 8 4.89 -41.22 -0.39
CA GLU A 8 4.23 -42.51 -0.27
C GLU A 8 2.81 -42.48 -0.86
N VAL A 9 2.01 -41.48 -0.49
CA VAL A 9 0.66 -41.28 -1.05
C VAL A 9 0.68 -41.14 -2.57
N PHE A 10 1.65 -40.40 -3.13
CA PHE A 10 1.79 -40.27 -4.58
C PHE A 10 2.13 -41.61 -5.25
N ASN A 11 3.01 -42.41 -4.66
CA ASN A 11 3.41 -43.70 -5.21
C ASN A 11 2.30 -44.77 -5.11
N GLN A 12 1.51 -44.76 -4.03
CA GLN A 12 0.42 -45.72 -3.84
C GLN A 12 -0.86 -45.36 -4.61
N SER A 13 -1.05 -44.10 -5.00
CA SER A 13 -2.27 -43.63 -5.68
C SER A 13 -2.66 -44.45 -6.93
N GLU A 14 -1.67 -44.86 -7.72
CA GLU A 14 -1.90 -45.63 -8.93
C GLU A 14 -2.29 -47.08 -8.62
N ALA A 15 -1.67 -47.70 -7.61
CA ALA A 15 -1.96 -49.07 -7.20
C ALA A 15 -3.31 -49.19 -6.47
N MET A 16 -3.65 -48.23 -5.61
CA MET A 16 -4.86 -48.28 -4.79
C MET A 16 -6.10 -47.76 -5.53
N HIS A 17 -5.92 -46.78 -6.41
CA HIS A 17 -7.05 -46.02 -6.97
C HIS A 17 -6.99 -45.90 -8.50
N GLY A 18 -5.94 -46.39 -9.16
CA GLY A 18 -5.79 -46.29 -10.62
C GLY A 18 -5.64 -44.84 -11.12
N VAL A 19 -5.25 -43.89 -10.25
CA VAL A 19 -5.11 -42.47 -10.59
C VAL A 19 -3.71 -41.96 -10.32
N ARG A 20 -3.30 -40.92 -11.04
CA ARG A 20 -2.04 -40.19 -10.81
C ARG A 20 -2.33 -38.73 -10.45
N TYR A 21 -1.64 -38.22 -9.43
CA TYR A 21 -1.77 -36.82 -9.04
C TYR A 21 -0.93 -35.93 -9.96
N GLY A 22 -1.58 -35.13 -10.81
CA GLY A 22 -0.88 -34.21 -11.71
C GLY A 22 -0.48 -32.86 -11.08
N LYS A 23 -0.99 -32.53 -9.88
CA LYS A 23 -0.79 -31.22 -9.24
C LYS A 23 -0.48 -31.40 -7.75
N PHE A 24 0.52 -30.66 -7.26
CA PHE A 24 0.86 -30.57 -5.85
C PHE A 24 0.57 -29.15 -5.35
N ILE A 25 -0.25 -29.03 -4.31
CA ILE A 25 -0.58 -27.73 -3.69
C ILE A 25 0.38 -27.51 -2.53
N GLY A 26 1.24 -26.51 -2.64
CA GLY A 26 2.28 -26.25 -1.64
C GLY A 26 2.53 -24.77 -1.39
N ASP A 27 3.24 -24.48 -0.30
CA ASP A 27 3.84 -23.16 -0.08
C ASP A 27 5.05 -22.97 -1.00
N GLY A 28 5.49 -21.73 -1.22
CA GLY A 28 6.51 -21.33 -2.22
C GLY A 28 7.83 -22.08 -2.10
N ASP A 29 8.19 -22.49 -0.90
CA ASP A 29 9.38 -23.21 -0.48
C ASP A 29 8.97 -24.57 0.08
N SER A 30 8.91 -25.58 -0.80
CA SER A 30 8.48 -26.94 -0.45
C SER A 30 9.56 -27.92 -0.85
N SER A 31 10.38 -28.33 0.13
CA SER A 31 11.28 -29.48 0.00
C SER A 31 10.53 -30.76 -0.37
N VAL A 32 9.25 -30.83 -0.01
CA VAL A 32 8.32 -31.91 -0.40
C VAL A 32 8.16 -31.99 -1.92
N PHE A 33 8.02 -30.87 -2.63
CA PHE A 33 7.88 -30.88 -4.08
C PHE A 33 9.12 -31.45 -4.77
N SER A 34 10.32 -31.06 -4.31
CA SER A 34 11.58 -31.62 -4.81
C SER A 34 11.66 -33.13 -4.59
N LYS A 35 11.25 -33.62 -3.41
CA LYS A 35 11.18 -35.05 -3.11
C LYS A 35 10.17 -35.78 -4.01
N ILE A 36 9.00 -35.20 -4.27
CA ILE A 36 8.02 -35.77 -5.22
C ILE A 36 8.64 -35.90 -6.61
N GLN A 37 9.36 -34.89 -7.09
CA GLN A 37 10.01 -34.94 -8.41
C GLN A 37 11.07 -36.04 -8.53
N GLN A 38 11.78 -36.34 -7.43
CA GLN A 38 12.88 -37.31 -7.40
C GLN A 38 12.40 -38.75 -7.15
N LEU A 39 11.45 -38.95 -6.22
CA LEU A 39 11.10 -40.26 -5.65
C LEU A 39 9.79 -40.84 -6.19
N VAL A 40 8.98 -40.06 -6.92
CA VAL A 40 7.73 -40.54 -7.52
C VAL A 40 7.96 -40.88 -8.99
N LYS A 41 7.50 -42.05 -9.43
CA LYS A 41 7.66 -42.55 -10.83
C LYS A 41 7.21 -41.53 -11.88
N HIS A 42 6.08 -40.85 -11.62
CA HIS A 42 5.52 -39.80 -12.47
C HIS A 42 5.81 -38.38 -11.96
N GLY A 43 6.73 -38.23 -10.99
CA GLY A 43 7.03 -36.98 -10.28
C GLY A 43 7.41 -35.82 -11.18
N LYS A 44 8.14 -36.07 -12.27
CA LYS A 44 8.53 -35.04 -13.26
C LYS A 44 7.34 -34.38 -13.98
N GLN A 45 6.18 -35.06 -14.01
CA GLN A 45 4.96 -34.54 -14.65
C GLN A 45 4.09 -33.73 -13.67
N VAL A 46 4.38 -33.83 -12.36
CA VAL A 46 3.63 -33.13 -11.31
C VAL A 46 3.93 -31.64 -11.35
N ARG A 47 2.89 -30.83 -11.45
CA ARG A 47 3.00 -29.36 -11.43
C ARG A 47 2.77 -28.83 -10.02
N LYS A 48 3.67 -27.98 -9.55
CA LYS A 48 3.45 -27.22 -8.32
C LYS A 48 2.42 -26.13 -8.56
N VAL A 49 1.42 -26.05 -7.69
CA VAL A 49 0.44 -24.97 -7.63
C VAL A 49 0.59 -24.29 -6.27
N GLU A 50 0.76 -22.97 -6.28
CA GLU A 50 0.84 -22.19 -5.04
C GLU A 50 -0.49 -22.24 -4.29
N CYS A 51 -0.44 -22.41 -2.98
CA CYS A 51 -1.65 -22.34 -2.16
C CYS A 51 -2.19 -20.91 -2.08
N THR A 52 -3.48 -20.76 -1.78
CA THR A 52 -4.14 -19.45 -1.65
C THR A 52 -3.43 -18.53 -0.65
N ASN A 53 -2.92 -19.10 0.46
CA ASN A 53 -2.19 -18.32 1.46
C ASN A 53 -0.88 -17.75 0.88
N HIS A 54 -0.15 -18.55 0.10
CA HIS A 54 1.06 -18.10 -0.56
C HIS A 54 0.77 -17.03 -1.62
N ALA A 55 -0.27 -17.24 -2.44
CA ALA A 55 -0.72 -16.25 -3.42
C ALA A 55 -1.06 -14.90 -2.77
N LEU A 56 -1.75 -14.90 -1.62
CA LEU A 56 -2.07 -13.69 -0.85
C LEU A 56 -0.83 -13.04 -0.23
N LYS A 57 0.12 -13.84 0.28
CA LYS A 57 1.41 -13.35 0.78
C LYS A 57 2.21 -12.66 -0.33
N ASN A 58 2.25 -13.26 -1.51
CA ASN A 58 2.89 -12.71 -2.71
C ASN A 58 2.20 -11.41 -3.17
N HIS A 59 0.87 -11.38 -3.20
CA HIS A 59 0.10 -10.17 -3.50
C HIS A 59 0.46 -9.02 -2.55
N GLY A 60 0.44 -9.27 -1.24
CA GLY A 60 0.80 -8.27 -0.23
C GLY A 60 2.29 -7.86 -0.26
N LYS A 61 3.20 -8.76 -0.65
CA LYS A 61 4.62 -8.45 -0.85
C LYS A 61 4.81 -7.52 -2.05
N ARG A 62 4.14 -7.79 -3.18
CA ARG A 62 4.16 -6.93 -4.38
C ARG A 62 3.61 -5.53 -4.10
N LEU A 63 2.49 -5.42 -3.38
CA LEU A 63 1.94 -4.12 -2.96
C LEU A 63 2.92 -3.31 -2.10
N ARG A 64 3.67 -3.98 -1.22
CA ARG A 64 4.73 -3.34 -0.42
C ARG A 64 5.95 -2.95 -1.26
N SER A 65 6.30 -3.76 -2.25
CA SER A 65 7.37 -3.44 -3.21
C SER A 65 7.06 -2.18 -4.01
N ILE A 66 5.83 -2.05 -4.51
CA ILE A 66 5.33 -0.85 -5.20
C ILE A 66 5.43 0.38 -4.28
N LYS A 67 5.15 0.21 -2.99
CA LYS A 67 5.29 1.29 -2.00
C LYS A 67 6.75 1.74 -1.81
N SER A 68 7.72 0.84 -1.91
CA SER A 68 9.15 1.17 -1.76
C SER A 68 9.81 1.59 -3.08
N ASP A 69 9.18 1.35 -4.22
CA ASP A 69 9.74 1.60 -5.55
C ASP A 69 9.84 3.10 -5.87
N THR A 70 11.07 3.60 -6.02
CA THR A 70 11.35 5.01 -6.30
C THR A 70 10.96 5.43 -7.72
N GLN A 71 10.79 4.48 -8.65
CA GLN A 71 10.29 4.76 -10.01
C GLN A 71 8.81 5.17 -10.02
N ILE A 72 8.08 4.84 -8.95
CA ILE A 72 6.68 5.18 -8.81
C ILE A 72 6.54 6.54 -8.13
N ASN A 73 5.69 7.39 -8.72
CA ASN A 73 5.44 8.73 -8.21
C ASN A 73 5.07 8.74 -6.71
N LEU A 74 5.44 9.82 -6.01
CA LEU A 74 5.25 9.90 -4.57
C LEU A 74 3.76 9.83 -4.17
N LYS A 75 2.87 10.37 -5.02
CA LYS A 75 1.41 10.32 -4.83
C LYS A 75 0.89 8.87 -4.81
N GLY A 76 1.30 8.04 -5.76
CA GLY A 76 0.95 6.61 -5.84
C GLY A 76 1.48 5.81 -4.66
N ARG A 77 2.72 6.07 -4.23
CA ARG A 77 3.29 5.42 -3.04
C ARG A 77 2.61 5.82 -1.72
N LYS A 78 2.14 7.06 -1.62
CA LYS A 78 1.35 7.56 -0.49
C LYS A 78 -0.05 6.93 -0.48
N LEU A 79 -0.61 6.59 -1.65
CA LEU A 79 -1.90 5.93 -1.77
C LEU A 79 -1.91 4.55 -1.09
N LEU A 80 -0.82 3.78 -1.21
CA LEU A 80 -0.66 2.47 -0.59
C LEU A 80 -0.14 2.59 0.86
N THR A 81 -1.01 3.00 1.79
CA THR A 81 -0.70 2.94 3.23
C THR A 81 -0.69 1.48 3.72
N ILE A 82 -0.04 1.20 4.86
CA ILE A 82 -0.04 -0.15 5.45
C ILE A 82 -1.48 -0.64 5.70
N ALA A 83 -2.37 0.24 6.16
CA ALA A 83 -3.79 -0.06 6.35
C ALA A 83 -4.48 -0.42 5.02
N ARG A 84 -4.24 0.34 3.96
CA ARG A 84 -4.82 0.06 2.64
C ARG A 84 -4.28 -1.22 2.02
N ILE A 85 -3.00 -1.53 2.18
CA ILE A 85 -2.42 -2.81 1.73
C ILE A 85 -3.10 -3.99 2.45
N LYS A 86 -3.36 -3.87 3.76
CA LYS A 86 -4.12 -4.89 4.52
C LYS A 86 -5.55 -5.04 3.98
N LEU A 87 -6.24 -3.94 3.69
CA LEU A 87 -7.58 -3.95 3.12
C LEU A 87 -7.62 -4.55 1.71
N LEU A 88 -6.66 -4.21 0.84
CA LEU A 88 -6.50 -4.78 -0.50
C LEU A 88 -6.27 -6.30 -0.43
N THR A 89 -5.37 -6.74 0.46
CA THR A 89 -5.10 -8.17 0.66
C THR A 89 -6.33 -8.89 1.20
N LYS A 90 -7.08 -8.26 2.11
CA LYS A 90 -8.36 -8.79 2.61
C LYS A 90 -9.39 -8.88 1.48
N ARG A 91 -9.51 -7.86 0.63
CA ARG A 91 -10.44 -7.88 -0.51
C ARG A 91 -10.06 -8.97 -1.50
N ALA A 92 -8.79 -9.09 -1.87
CA ALA A 92 -8.27 -10.18 -2.70
C ALA A 92 -8.63 -11.57 -2.13
N LYS A 93 -8.48 -11.74 -0.81
CA LYS A 93 -8.89 -12.96 -0.10
C LYS A 93 -10.39 -13.22 -0.28
N CYS A 94 -11.24 -12.24 0.03
CA CYS A 94 -12.69 -12.36 -0.14
C CYS A 94 -13.07 -12.70 -1.59
N SER A 95 -12.48 -12.04 -2.58
CA SER A 95 -12.70 -12.33 -4.00
C SER A 95 -12.41 -13.80 -4.32
N ILE A 96 -11.25 -14.32 -3.90
CA ILE A 96 -10.88 -15.73 -4.16
C ILE A 96 -11.92 -16.68 -3.57
N TYR A 97 -12.34 -16.48 -2.30
CA TYR A 97 -13.33 -17.35 -1.67
C TYR A 97 -14.72 -17.24 -2.29
N GLU A 98 -15.16 -16.03 -2.65
CA GLU A 98 -16.45 -15.81 -3.31
C GLU A 98 -16.52 -16.50 -4.68
N HIS A 99 -15.42 -16.46 -5.43
CA HIS A 99 -15.32 -17.14 -6.73
C HIS A 99 -15.14 -18.65 -6.60
N ALA A 100 -14.41 -19.13 -5.59
CA ALA A 100 -14.24 -20.56 -5.33
C ALA A 100 -15.55 -21.27 -4.94
N LYS A 101 -16.54 -20.53 -4.43
CA LYS A 101 -17.87 -21.07 -4.10
C LYS A 101 -18.80 -21.20 -5.32
N LYS A 102 -18.46 -20.59 -6.46
CA LYS A 102 -19.29 -20.66 -7.67
C LYS A 102 -19.12 -22.01 -8.34
N THR A 103 -20.23 -22.56 -8.85
CA THR A 103 -20.26 -23.82 -9.61
C THR A 103 -19.44 -23.74 -10.89
N VAL A 104 -19.45 -22.58 -11.54
CA VAL A 104 -18.62 -22.30 -12.72
C VAL A 104 -17.57 -21.24 -12.36
N PRO A 105 -16.27 -21.59 -12.39
CA PRO A 105 -15.21 -20.63 -12.13
C PRO A 105 -15.11 -19.63 -13.28
N ASN A 106 -15.18 -18.34 -12.96
CA ASN A 106 -15.00 -17.26 -13.92
C ASN A 106 -13.72 -16.46 -13.61
N VAL A 107 -12.67 -16.79 -14.34
CA VAL A 107 -11.33 -16.20 -14.13
C VAL A 107 -11.31 -14.72 -14.50
N ASP A 108 -12.04 -14.30 -15.54
CA ASP A 108 -12.07 -12.91 -15.99
C ASP A 108 -12.76 -12.01 -14.97
N LEU A 109 -13.86 -12.49 -14.37
CA LEU A 109 -14.54 -11.78 -13.30
C LEU A 109 -13.69 -11.73 -12.03
N LEU A 110 -12.89 -12.77 -11.73
CA LEU A 110 -11.91 -12.70 -10.64
C LEU A 110 -10.84 -11.63 -10.95
N ARG A 111 -10.35 -11.59 -12.18
CA ARG A 111 -9.37 -10.58 -12.63
C ARG A 111 -9.93 -9.17 -12.52
N HIS A 112 -11.19 -8.98 -12.89
CA HIS A 112 -11.93 -7.73 -12.73
C HIS A 112 -11.98 -7.31 -11.26
N ASP A 113 -12.36 -8.21 -10.35
CA ASP A 113 -12.42 -7.92 -8.92
C ASP A 113 -11.06 -7.53 -8.33
N PHE A 114 -9.97 -8.13 -8.82
CA PHE A 114 -8.61 -7.76 -8.42
C PHE A 114 -8.22 -6.37 -8.92
N LYS A 115 -8.53 -6.03 -10.17
CA LYS A 115 -8.29 -4.69 -10.74
C LYS A 115 -9.10 -3.62 -10.02
N ASN A 116 -10.38 -3.90 -9.78
CA ASN A 116 -11.30 -3.01 -9.11
C ASN A 116 -11.08 -2.94 -7.58
N GLY A 117 -10.23 -3.80 -7.02
CA GLY A 117 -9.95 -3.86 -5.59
C GLY A 117 -9.45 -2.53 -5.02
N LEU A 118 -8.70 -1.73 -5.80
CA LEU A 118 -8.24 -0.40 -5.38
C LEU A 118 -9.39 0.59 -5.26
N HIS A 119 -10.24 0.70 -6.29
CA HIS A 119 -11.43 1.56 -6.27
C HIS A 119 -12.33 1.20 -5.08
N HIS A 120 -12.60 -0.10 -4.89
CA HIS A 120 -13.37 -0.60 -3.77
C HIS A 120 -12.80 -0.17 -2.40
N VAL A 121 -11.49 -0.29 -2.19
CA VAL A 121 -10.85 0.09 -0.92
C VAL A 121 -10.82 1.61 -0.71
N LEU A 122 -10.88 2.38 -1.80
CA LEU A 122 -10.97 3.85 -1.76
C LEU A 122 -12.41 4.37 -1.62
N GLY A 123 -13.41 3.48 -1.64
CA GLY A 123 -14.83 3.83 -1.52
C GLY A 123 -15.54 4.10 -2.85
N ASP A 124 -14.85 3.90 -3.98
CA ASP A 124 -15.45 3.93 -5.31
C ASP A 124 -16.02 2.54 -5.64
N HIS A 125 -17.34 2.49 -5.75
CA HIS A 125 -18.09 1.26 -5.97
C HIS A 125 -18.74 1.17 -7.35
N SER A 126 -18.46 2.10 -8.29
CA SER A 126 -19.09 2.15 -9.61
C SER A 126 -18.89 0.88 -10.44
N ASN A 127 -17.75 0.21 -10.27
CA ASN A 127 -17.40 -1.02 -10.98
C ASN A 127 -17.43 -2.27 -10.09
N CYS A 128 -17.99 -2.18 -8.88
CA CYS A 128 -18.16 -3.33 -8.00
C CYS A 128 -19.36 -4.17 -8.46
N ARG A 129 -19.21 -5.50 -8.47
CA ARG A 129 -20.36 -6.39 -8.65
C ARG A 129 -21.31 -6.28 -7.44
N GLU A 130 -22.58 -6.57 -7.68
CA GLU A 130 -23.59 -6.63 -6.63
C GLU A 130 -23.19 -7.59 -5.50
N GLY A 131 -23.46 -7.20 -4.26
CA GLY A 131 -23.17 -8.01 -3.07
C GLY A 131 -21.71 -8.00 -2.59
N ILE A 132 -20.75 -7.43 -3.32
CA ILE A 132 -19.37 -7.21 -2.80
C ILE A 132 -19.38 -6.18 -1.66
N TYR A 133 -20.19 -5.14 -1.83
CA TYR A 133 -20.35 -4.06 -0.87
C TYR A 133 -21.79 -4.07 -0.39
N ASN A 134 -21.96 -4.14 0.93
CA ASN A 134 -23.28 -4.01 1.52
C ASN A 134 -23.57 -2.52 1.69
N LEU A 135 -24.36 -2.01 0.75
CA LEU A 135 -24.74 -0.60 0.64
C LEU A 135 -25.50 -0.14 1.89
N ASP A 136 -26.33 -1.01 2.47
CA ASP A 136 -27.12 -0.70 3.67
C ASP A 136 -26.25 -0.62 4.92
N LYS A 137 -25.31 -1.55 5.08
CA LYS A 137 -24.32 -1.54 6.16
C LYS A 137 -23.43 -0.31 6.09
N ALA A 138 -23.18 0.21 4.90
CA ALA A 138 -22.43 1.44 4.74
C ALA A 138 -23.25 2.69 5.02
N LYS A 139 -24.52 2.73 4.60
CA LYS A 139 -25.47 3.79 4.98
C LYS A 139 -25.67 3.84 6.49
N GLU A 140 -25.75 2.69 7.15
CA GLU A 140 -25.84 2.60 8.61
C GLU A 140 -24.59 3.16 9.30
N LYS A 141 -23.40 2.81 8.79
CA LYS A 141 -22.14 3.38 9.28
C LYS A 141 -22.01 4.88 9.01
N LEU A 142 -22.56 5.36 7.89
CA LEU A 142 -22.61 6.78 7.58
C LEU A 142 -23.51 7.51 8.59
N LYS A 143 -24.72 7.01 8.86
CA LYS A 143 -25.60 7.56 9.90
C LYS A 143 -24.97 7.54 11.29
N GLN A 144 -24.28 6.47 11.65
CA GLN A 144 -23.53 6.39 12.91
C GLN A 144 -22.39 7.40 12.94
N ALA A 145 -21.67 7.60 11.83
CA ALA A 145 -20.62 8.60 11.73
C ALA A 145 -21.18 10.03 11.80
N GLU A 146 -22.30 10.32 11.12
CA GLU A 146 -23.02 11.60 11.19
C GLU A 146 -23.46 11.94 12.62
N PHE A 147 -23.93 10.93 13.37
CA PHE A 147 -24.37 11.10 14.76
C PHE A 147 -23.20 11.21 15.75
N THR A 148 -22.07 10.55 15.48
CA THR A 148 -20.90 10.54 16.38
C THR A 148 -19.84 11.58 16.01
N SER A 149 -19.97 12.25 14.86
CA SER A 149 -19.18 13.41 14.50
C SER A 149 -19.73 14.66 15.19
N ASP A 150 -19.52 14.74 16.50
CA ASP A 150 -19.69 16.00 17.21
C ASP A 150 -18.52 16.93 16.83
N VAL A 151 -18.80 17.92 15.99
CA VAL A 151 -17.88 19.01 15.66
C VAL A 151 -18.10 20.12 16.69
N GLN A 152 -17.71 19.85 17.94
CA GLN A 152 -17.47 20.95 18.87
C GLN A 152 -16.02 21.42 18.68
N SER A 153 -15.92 22.68 18.30
CA SER A 153 -14.66 23.41 18.19
C SER A 153 -14.14 23.62 19.61
N ASP A 154 -13.14 22.86 20.02
CA ASP A 154 -12.50 23.01 21.33
C ASP A 154 -11.65 24.30 21.35
N SER A 155 -12.29 25.39 21.74
CA SER A 155 -11.66 26.59 22.27
C SER A 155 -11.38 26.38 23.76
N GLU A 156 -10.10 26.17 24.07
CA GLU A 156 -9.37 26.37 25.34
C GLU A 156 -10.01 25.97 26.70
N LEU A 157 -9.22 25.19 27.47
CA LEU A 157 -9.32 24.88 28.92
C LEU A 157 -10.37 23.77 29.21
N ASP A 158 -10.03 22.55 29.61
CA ASP A 158 -9.29 22.23 30.83
C ASP A 158 -8.85 20.75 30.89
N SER A 159 -7.94 20.46 31.81
CA SER A 159 -7.27 19.18 31.99
C SER A 159 -8.21 18.09 32.53
N GLN A 160 -8.48 17.02 31.76
CA GLN A 160 -8.65 15.65 32.29
C GLN A 160 -8.75 14.59 31.19
N THR A 161 -7.86 13.61 31.28
CA THR A 161 -7.70 12.48 30.36
C THR A 161 -8.90 11.54 30.34
N ILE A 162 -9.63 11.41 29.22
CA ILE A 162 -10.46 10.22 28.97
C ILE A 162 -9.56 9.09 28.47
N LYS A 163 -9.10 8.26 29.41
CA LYS A 163 -8.37 7.01 29.15
C LYS A 163 -9.28 6.06 28.36
N ARG A 164 -8.96 5.79 27.09
CA ARG A 164 -9.52 4.63 26.37
C ARG A 164 -9.18 3.37 27.17
N ARG A 165 -10.18 2.62 27.64
CA ARG A 165 -10.01 1.31 28.30
C ARG A 165 -9.30 0.37 27.32
N ARG A 166 -8.04 0.04 27.61
CA ARG A 166 -7.34 -1.10 26.99
C ARG A 166 -7.92 -2.38 27.59
N ILE A 167 -8.56 -3.20 26.77
CA ILE A 167 -8.85 -4.60 27.13
C ILE A 167 -7.51 -5.33 27.09
N ALA A 168 -7.08 -5.84 28.25
CA ALA A 168 -5.86 -6.64 28.35
C ALA A 168 -6.05 -8.01 27.69
N PRO A 169 -5.04 -8.54 26.99
CA PRO A 169 -5.09 -9.93 26.53
C PRO A 169 -5.13 -10.87 27.74
N ARG A 170 -5.98 -11.89 27.67
CA ARG A 170 -6.10 -12.94 28.68
C ARG A 170 -4.75 -13.65 28.82
N LYS A 171 -4.07 -13.48 29.97
CA LYS A 171 -2.88 -14.25 30.34
C LYS A 171 -3.28 -15.73 30.39
N LEU A 172 -2.74 -16.54 29.49
CA LEU A 172 -2.62 -17.98 29.71
C LEU A 172 -1.44 -18.16 30.66
N TYR A 173 -1.70 -18.84 31.76
CA TYR A 173 -0.71 -19.18 32.78
C TYR A 173 0.16 -20.32 32.25
N GLU A 174 1.44 -20.06 32.09
CA GLU A 174 2.49 -21.08 32.05
C GLU A 174 2.77 -21.50 33.49
N SER A 175 2.69 -22.81 33.76
CA SER A 175 3.39 -23.45 34.87
C SER A 175 4.11 -24.66 34.31
N GLU A 176 5.43 -24.63 34.39
CA GLU A 176 6.32 -25.78 34.34
C GLU A 176 6.34 -26.43 35.74
N SER A 177 6.31 -27.77 35.80
CA SER A 177 7.30 -28.62 36.50
C SER A 177 6.70 -29.99 36.91
N GLU A 178 7.27 -31.03 36.30
CA GLU A 178 7.70 -32.35 36.83
C GLU A 178 6.76 -33.30 37.62
N GLU A 179 6.67 -34.51 37.05
CA GLU A 179 6.59 -35.87 37.60
C GLU A 179 5.82 -36.18 38.90
N SER A 180 4.79 -37.03 38.78
CA SER A 180 4.77 -38.41 39.33
C SER A 180 3.40 -39.08 39.17
N GLU A 181 3.43 -40.42 39.19
CA GLU A 181 2.42 -41.40 38.84
C GLU A 181 1.23 -41.47 39.83
N THR A 182 0.01 -41.72 39.32
CA THR A 182 -0.85 -42.91 39.60
C THR A 182 -2.36 -42.63 39.48
N ASN A 183 -3.00 -43.54 38.72
CA ASN A 183 -4.36 -44.08 38.80
C ASN A 183 -5.63 -43.20 38.64
N GLU A 184 -6.25 -43.43 37.47
CA GLU A 184 -7.66 -43.67 37.15
C GLU A 184 -8.78 -42.99 37.96
N GLU A 185 -9.57 -42.16 37.26
CA GLU A 185 -11.02 -42.37 37.21
C GLU A 185 -11.61 -41.83 35.89
N PHE A 186 -12.49 -42.65 35.32
CA PHE A 186 -13.00 -42.66 33.96
C PHE A 186 -14.22 -41.72 33.84
N LEU A 187 -14.18 -40.71 32.96
CA LEU A 187 -15.38 -39.97 32.53
C LEU A 187 -15.45 -39.95 30.99
N ASP A 188 -16.26 -40.88 30.49
CA ASP A 188 -16.58 -41.08 29.07
C ASP A 188 -17.18 -39.82 28.42
N LEU A 189 -16.48 -39.26 27.44
CA LEU A 189 -17.04 -38.32 26.48
C LEU A 189 -17.53 -39.10 25.24
N PRO A 190 -18.76 -38.88 24.75
CA PRO A 190 -19.32 -39.67 23.66
C PRO A 190 -18.58 -39.44 22.34
N ARG A 191 -18.25 -40.55 21.65
CA ARG A 191 -17.64 -40.53 20.32
C ARG A 191 -18.58 -39.91 19.28
N PRO A 192 -18.05 -39.12 18.33
CA PRO A 192 -18.85 -38.55 17.25
C PRO A 192 -19.42 -39.66 16.32
N PRO A 193 -20.64 -39.48 15.79
CA PRO A 193 -21.35 -40.49 15.02
C PRO A 193 -20.67 -40.81 13.68
N GLN A 194 -20.54 -42.10 13.38
CA GLN A 194 -20.00 -42.62 12.12
C GLN A 194 -21.02 -42.54 10.98
N ILE A 195 -20.62 -41.94 9.86
CA ILE A 195 -21.42 -41.89 8.62
C ILE A 195 -21.33 -43.28 7.96
N LYS A 196 -22.45 -44.01 7.95
CA LYS A 196 -22.59 -45.28 7.25
C LYS A 196 -22.85 -45.03 5.76
N SER A 197 -21.94 -45.51 4.93
CA SER A 197 -22.17 -45.74 3.50
C SER A 197 -23.25 -46.81 3.31
N LYS A 198 -24.29 -46.50 2.53
CA LYS A 198 -25.17 -47.50 1.93
C LYS A 198 -25.17 -47.33 0.42
N THR A 199 -24.61 -48.33 -0.23
CA THR A 199 -24.86 -48.71 -1.62
C THR A 199 -26.17 -49.49 -1.66
N SER A 200 -27.10 -49.14 -2.57
CA SER A 200 -28.02 -50.11 -3.21
C SER A 200 -28.92 -49.44 -4.27
N GLN A 201 -28.66 -49.81 -5.52
CA GLN A 201 -29.57 -50.32 -6.56
C GLN A 201 -30.86 -49.59 -6.98
N LEU A 202 -30.91 -49.39 -8.31
CA LEU A 202 -32.01 -49.59 -9.28
C LEU A 202 -33.44 -49.22 -8.90
N SER A 203 -34.05 -48.40 -9.76
CA SER A 203 -35.34 -48.73 -10.39
C SER A 203 -35.53 -47.96 -11.69
N GLN A 204 -36.00 -48.72 -12.68
CA GLN A 204 -36.27 -48.36 -14.07
C GLN A 204 -37.45 -47.40 -14.21
N LYS A 205 -37.45 -46.60 -15.28
CA LYS A 205 -38.59 -46.55 -16.22
C LYS A 205 -38.14 -46.07 -17.61
N SER A 206 -38.53 -46.89 -18.57
CA SER A 206 -38.61 -46.72 -20.03
C SER A 206 -39.26 -45.37 -20.44
N SER A 207 -39.05 -44.80 -21.62
CA SER A 207 -39.28 -45.37 -22.97
C SER A 207 -38.56 -44.48 -24.02
N VAL A 208 -37.86 -45.05 -25.02
CA VAL A 208 -38.27 -45.15 -26.47
C VAL A 208 -38.42 -43.75 -27.11
N GLU A 209 -37.67 -43.28 -28.12
CA GLU A 209 -37.28 -43.85 -29.44
C GLU A 209 -36.15 -42.94 -30.05
N LYS A 210 -35.00 -43.45 -30.54
CA LYS A 210 -34.64 -43.72 -31.96
C LYS A 210 -35.21 -42.67 -32.96
N ASN A 211 -34.51 -42.10 -33.94
CA ASN A 211 -33.24 -42.46 -34.60
C ASN A 211 -32.80 -41.33 -35.57
N ARG A 212 -31.47 -41.19 -35.73
CA ARG A 212 -30.66 -41.06 -36.97
C ARG A 212 -31.00 -40.01 -38.06
N VAL A 213 -30.10 -39.05 -38.32
CA VAL A 213 -28.96 -39.03 -39.30
C VAL A 213 -29.36 -38.45 -40.65
N GLY A 214 -28.55 -37.52 -41.16
CA GLY A 214 -28.43 -37.27 -42.61
C GLY A 214 -28.07 -35.85 -43.02
N THR A 215 -26.78 -35.52 -43.03
CA THR A 215 -26.15 -34.69 -44.08
C THR A 215 -26.29 -35.41 -45.45
N PRO A 216 -26.21 -34.77 -46.64
CA PRO A 216 -25.17 -33.80 -47.03
C PRO A 216 -25.56 -32.70 -48.06
N SER A 217 -24.54 -31.89 -48.38
CA SER A 217 -24.33 -30.82 -49.39
C SER A 217 -25.08 -30.88 -50.73
N VAL A 218 -25.24 -29.71 -51.39
CA VAL A 218 -24.64 -29.35 -52.71
C VAL A 218 -24.76 -27.82 -52.99
N ASP A 219 -23.70 -27.29 -53.60
CA ASP A 219 -23.42 -26.03 -54.32
C ASP A 219 -24.52 -25.04 -54.76
N SER A 220 -24.21 -23.73 -54.71
CA SER A 220 -23.89 -22.93 -55.94
C SER A 220 -23.71 -21.40 -55.69
N LYS A 221 -22.50 -20.92 -56.03
CA LYS A 221 -22.03 -19.67 -56.68
C LYS A 221 -22.87 -18.36 -56.74
N ARG A 222 -22.15 -17.24 -56.47
CA ARG A 222 -22.06 -15.91 -57.20
C ARG A 222 -23.32 -15.03 -57.27
N ASP A 223 -23.33 -13.70 -57.37
CA ASP A 223 -22.39 -12.55 -57.40
C ASP A 223 -23.25 -11.25 -57.20
N SER A 224 -22.60 -10.12 -56.84
CA SER A 224 -22.93 -8.70 -57.13
C SER A 224 -24.35 -8.12 -56.93
N MET A 225 -24.55 -7.11 -56.07
CA MET A 225 -24.32 -5.64 -56.26
C MET A 225 -25.27 -4.92 -57.25
N THR A 226 -25.93 -3.89 -56.71
CA THR A 226 -26.41 -2.60 -57.32
C THR A 226 -27.53 -2.66 -58.38
N SER A 227 -28.59 -1.83 -58.33
CA SER A 227 -28.53 -0.40 -58.70
C SER A 227 -29.84 0.41 -58.44
N THR A 228 -29.67 1.66 -57.97
CA THR A 228 -30.34 2.96 -58.38
C THR A 228 -31.83 3.26 -58.05
N PRO A 229 -32.27 4.55 -57.92
CA PRO A 229 -31.71 5.75 -58.58
C PRO A 229 -31.52 7.07 -57.79
N ILE A 230 -30.83 7.96 -58.49
CA ILE A 230 -30.36 9.33 -58.27
C ILE A 230 -31.50 10.36 -58.33
N VAL A 231 -31.42 11.41 -57.50
CA VAL A 231 -31.89 12.78 -57.83
C VAL A 231 -30.88 13.80 -57.28
N GLN A 232 -30.44 14.72 -58.15
CA GLN A 232 -29.49 15.81 -57.89
C GLN A 232 -30.19 17.14 -57.57
N LYS A 233 -29.49 17.98 -56.79
CA LYS A 233 -29.37 19.48 -56.78
C LYS A 233 -29.16 19.91 -55.32
N SER A 234 -28.27 20.81 -54.92
CA SER A 234 -27.45 21.84 -55.57
C SER A 234 -26.37 22.33 -54.58
N ASP A 235 -25.36 23.03 -55.09
CA ASP A 235 -24.15 23.56 -54.45
C ASP A 235 -24.30 24.23 -53.08
N THR A 236 -23.40 23.88 -52.14
CA THR A 236 -22.68 24.83 -51.26
C THR A 236 -21.41 24.17 -50.69
N ASN A 237 -20.23 24.72 -51.04
CA ASN A 237 -18.92 24.63 -50.37
C ASN A 237 -18.68 23.43 -49.41
N GLN A 238 -18.33 22.25 -49.96
CA GLN A 238 -17.64 21.24 -49.16
C GLN A 238 -16.17 21.63 -49.00
N ILE A 239 -15.88 22.32 -47.89
CA ILE A 239 -14.51 22.47 -47.37
C ILE A 239 -13.97 21.05 -47.17
N SER A 240 -12.96 20.67 -47.96
CA SER A 240 -12.28 19.39 -47.86
C SER A 240 -11.94 19.10 -46.40
N GLY A 241 -12.09 17.85 -45.94
CA GLY A 241 -11.73 17.47 -44.56
C GLY A 241 -10.32 17.91 -44.17
N TYR A 242 -9.43 18.06 -45.15
CA TYR A 242 -8.09 18.63 -44.97
C TYR A 242 -8.11 20.13 -44.58
N GLN A 243 -8.95 20.94 -45.21
CA GLN A 243 -9.13 22.36 -44.86
C GLN A 243 -9.77 22.53 -43.46
N GLN A 244 -10.67 21.61 -43.07
CA GLN A 244 -11.22 21.58 -41.71
C GLN A 244 -10.10 21.31 -40.69
N ILE A 245 -9.24 20.33 -40.96
CA ILE A 245 -8.08 19.98 -40.11
C ILE A 245 -7.11 21.15 -40.01
N LEU A 246 -6.79 21.82 -41.13
CA LEU A 246 -5.90 22.98 -41.11
C LEU A 246 -6.45 24.12 -40.24
N ARG A 247 -7.74 24.44 -40.35
CA ARG A 247 -8.37 25.44 -39.47
C ARG A 247 -8.34 25.02 -38.00
N THR A 248 -8.52 23.74 -37.69
CA THR A 248 -8.42 23.24 -36.31
C THR A 248 -6.98 23.34 -35.79
N LEU A 249 -5.97 23.02 -36.60
CA LEU A 249 -4.57 23.14 -36.22
C LEU A 249 -4.15 24.60 -36.00
N GLU A 250 -4.63 25.50 -36.85
CA GLU A 250 -4.40 26.94 -36.72
C GLU A 250 -5.05 27.49 -35.45
N TYR A 251 -6.27 27.06 -35.14
CA TYR A 251 -6.96 27.37 -33.89
C TYR A 251 -6.20 26.84 -32.65
N ILE A 252 -5.73 25.59 -32.67
CA ILE A 252 -4.93 25.02 -31.57
C ILE A 252 -3.62 25.80 -31.38
N LYS A 253 -2.96 26.19 -32.47
CA LYS A 253 -1.74 27.00 -32.41
C LYS A 253 -1.99 28.36 -31.75
N GLU A 254 -3.12 28.99 -32.07
CA GLU A 254 -3.49 30.27 -31.48
C GLU A 254 -3.88 30.14 -30.00
N GLN A 255 -4.62 29.09 -29.63
CA GLN A 255 -4.90 28.77 -28.23
C GLN A 255 -3.61 28.54 -27.42
N ASN A 256 -2.62 27.84 -27.99
CA ASN A 256 -1.33 27.62 -27.33
C ASN A 256 -0.56 28.92 -27.11
N LYS A 257 -0.62 29.88 -28.05
CA LYS A 257 -0.03 31.22 -27.85
C LYS A 257 -0.73 31.99 -26.73
N GLN A 258 -2.06 31.93 -26.67
CA GLN A 258 -2.83 32.60 -25.62
C GLN A 258 -2.53 31.99 -24.25
N ILE A 259 -2.38 30.67 -24.15
CA ILE A 259 -1.96 29.97 -22.92
C ILE A 259 -0.55 30.42 -22.51
N LEU A 260 0.40 30.51 -23.44
CA LEU A 260 1.75 31.02 -23.15
C LEU A 260 1.73 32.47 -22.66
N ALA A 261 0.92 33.34 -23.28
CA ALA A 261 0.74 34.72 -22.84
C ALA A 261 0.13 34.79 -21.43
N LEU A 262 -0.89 33.98 -21.15
CA LEU A 262 -1.54 33.88 -19.83
C LEU A 262 -0.59 33.33 -18.76
N LEU A 263 0.29 32.38 -19.10
CA LEU A 263 1.32 31.87 -18.19
C LEU A 263 2.38 32.93 -17.89
N ASN A 264 2.79 33.72 -18.88
CA ASN A 264 3.75 34.81 -18.69
C ASN A 264 3.15 35.97 -17.89
N SER A 265 1.89 36.34 -18.13
CA SER A 265 1.19 37.39 -17.36
C SER A 265 0.83 36.94 -15.94
N ARG A 266 0.68 35.64 -15.71
CA ARG A 266 0.42 35.04 -14.38
C ARG A 266 1.70 34.54 -13.69
N GLY A 267 2.84 34.66 -14.36
CA GLY A 267 4.18 34.28 -13.90
C GLY A 267 4.75 35.13 -12.77
N GLY A 268 4.03 36.15 -12.30
CA GLY A 268 4.43 36.98 -11.15
C GLY A 268 4.24 36.35 -9.77
N SER A 269 3.73 35.12 -9.62
CA SER A 269 3.55 34.51 -8.28
C SER A 269 3.57 32.97 -8.20
N PHE A 270 4.06 32.25 -9.21
CA PHE A 270 4.13 30.77 -9.13
C PHE A 270 5.40 30.13 -9.71
N SER A 271 6.55 30.78 -9.59
CA SER A 271 7.85 30.12 -9.73
C SER A 271 8.22 29.39 -8.42
N ASN A 272 7.58 28.24 -8.18
CA ASN A 272 8.01 27.26 -7.17
C ASN A 272 9.18 26.39 -7.71
N GLN A 273 10.19 27.07 -8.24
CA GLN A 273 11.52 26.54 -8.54
C GLN A 273 12.54 27.66 -8.31
N ALA A 274 12.61 28.15 -7.07
CA ALA A 274 13.91 28.63 -6.60
C ALA A 274 14.77 27.37 -6.47
N SER A 275 15.79 27.23 -7.32
CA SER A 275 16.96 26.42 -6.95
C SER A 275 17.36 26.86 -5.55
N TYR A 276 17.19 26.00 -4.55
CA TYR A 276 17.66 26.27 -3.20
C TYR A 276 19.18 26.17 -3.26
N ASN A 277 19.84 27.26 -3.67
CA ASN A 277 21.29 27.34 -3.77
C ASN A 277 21.89 27.14 -2.37
N LEU A 278 22.28 25.90 -2.07
CA LEU A 278 23.12 25.56 -0.93
C LEU A 278 24.59 25.88 -1.19
N ASP A 279 24.94 26.28 -2.40
CA ASP A 279 26.31 26.50 -2.88
C ASP A 279 27.07 27.59 -2.10
N ASN A 280 26.37 28.43 -1.34
CA ASN A 280 26.95 29.50 -0.53
C ASN A 280 27.02 29.19 0.98
N LEU A 281 26.74 27.96 1.40
CA LEU A 281 26.85 27.64 2.82
C LEU A 281 28.34 27.42 3.19
N PRO A 282 28.88 28.13 4.20
CA PRO A 282 30.31 28.07 4.51
C PRO A 282 30.75 26.76 5.17
N VAL A 283 29.81 25.88 5.49
CA VAL A 283 30.05 24.62 6.22
C VAL A 283 29.23 23.49 5.62
N GLU A 284 29.77 22.29 5.71
CA GLU A 284 29.06 21.09 5.34
C GLU A 284 28.00 20.73 6.39
N ILE A 285 26.81 20.39 5.92
CA ILE A 285 25.67 19.98 6.74
C ILE A 285 25.40 18.48 6.44
N PRO A 286 25.22 17.60 7.46
CA PRO A 286 24.93 17.91 8.88
C PRO A 286 26.17 18.18 9.73
N LEU A 287 26.06 19.12 10.67
CA LEU A 287 27.18 19.54 11.54
C LEU A 287 27.61 18.43 12.51
N SER A 288 28.92 18.28 12.65
CA SER A 288 29.57 17.36 13.59
C SER A 288 30.54 18.01 14.58
N SER A 289 30.92 19.28 14.35
CA SER A 289 31.91 19.99 15.18
C SER A 289 31.37 21.31 15.75
N ASN A 290 32.02 21.79 16.81
CA ASN A 290 31.66 23.07 17.42
C ASN A 290 32.23 24.25 16.61
N GLU A 291 33.32 24.03 15.89
CA GLU A 291 33.96 24.98 14.99
C GLU A 291 33.02 25.31 13.82
N ASP A 292 32.46 24.30 13.16
CA ASP A 292 31.51 24.47 12.05
C ASP A 292 30.22 25.16 12.51
N LEU A 293 29.77 24.84 13.74
CA LEU A 293 28.63 25.53 14.33
C LEU A 293 28.89 27.03 14.51
N ASN A 294 30.07 27.41 15.00
CA ASN A 294 30.42 28.83 15.19
C ASN A 294 30.53 29.57 13.85
N ILE A 295 31.10 28.93 12.83
CA ILE A 295 31.19 29.50 11.47
C ILE A 295 29.78 29.74 10.94
N LEU A 296 28.89 28.74 11.07
CA LEU A 296 27.50 28.87 10.62
C LEU A 296 26.73 29.94 11.39
N GLU A 297 26.84 29.98 12.71
CA GLU A 297 26.16 30.98 13.55
C GLU A 297 26.63 32.41 13.23
N ASN A 298 27.92 32.60 12.91
CA ASN A 298 28.42 33.90 12.44
C ASN A 298 27.86 34.26 11.06
N PHE A 299 27.78 33.31 10.14
CA PHE A 299 27.18 33.51 8.81
C PHE A 299 25.68 33.85 8.88
N LEU A 300 24.96 33.26 9.84
CA LEU A 300 23.54 33.48 10.06
C LEU A 300 23.20 34.81 10.76
N LYS A 301 24.19 35.59 11.20
CA LYS A 301 23.96 36.95 11.70
C LYS A 301 23.44 37.89 10.61
N GLU A 302 23.77 37.59 9.36
CA GLU A 302 23.25 38.35 8.21
C GLU A 302 21.82 37.89 7.87
N ASP A 303 20.90 38.84 7.86
CA ASP A 303 19.46 38.61 7.62
C ASP A 303 19.17 37.86 6.33
N GLN A 304 19.93 38.13 5.26
CA GLN A 304 19.74 37.48 3.97
C GLN A 304 20.08 35.99 4.05
N ASN A 305 21.19 35.64 4.72
CA ASN A 305 21.63 34.25 4.92
C ASN A 305 20.66 33.48 5.81
N LEU A 306 20.13 34.15 6.85
CA LEU A 306 19.10 33.60 7.73
C LEU A 306 17.83 33.27 6.93
N ARG A 307 17.34 34.18 6.08
CA ARG A 307 16.17 33.96 5.21
C ARG A 307 16.40 32.86 4.16
N ASN A 308 17.60 32.78 3.62
CA ASN A 308 17.99 31.74 2.68
C ASN A 308 17.95 30.36 3.36
N LEU A 309 18.55 30.23 4.55
CA LEU A 309 18.53 28.98 5.32
C LEU A 309 17.10 28.61 5.75
N MET A 310 16.30 29.57 6.22
CA MET A 310 14.88 29.35 6.53
C MET A 310 14.09 28.85 5.32
N SER A 311 14.31 29.44 4.14
CA SER A 311 13.64 29.04 2.92
C SER A 311 14.06 27.63 2.50
N TYR A 312 15.35 27.29 2.61
CA TYR A 312 15.83 25.93 2.40
C TYR A 312 15.19 24.93 3.36
N LEU A 313 15.20 25.21 4.67
CA LEU A 313 14.60 24.32 5.67
C LEU A 313 13.08 24.17 5.46
N SER A 314 12.40 25.23 5.00
CA SER A 314 10.97 25.16 4.66
C SER A 314 10.70 24.19 3.50
N SER A 315 11.65 24.01 2.57
CA SER A 315 11.49 23.07 1.46
C SER A 315 11.44 21.59 1.89
N LEU A 316 12.01 21.24 3.05
CA LEU A 316 12.07 19.87 3.55
C LEU A 316 10.68 19.30 3.87
N GLY A 317 9.72 20.17 4.19
CA GLY A 317 8.33 19.83 4.46
C GLY A 317 8.11 18.82 5.59
N GLY A 318 6.85 18.46 5.81
CA GLY A 318 6.43 17.50 6.83
C GLY A 318 4.92 17.37 6.85
N LYS A 319 4.41 16.24 7.34
CA LYS A 319 2.97 16.06 7.52
C LYS A 319 2.44 16.92 8.68
N ASP A 320 3.21 16.96 9.76
CA ASP A 320 2.89 17.62 11.01
C ASP A 320 4.10 18.46 11.45
N HIS A 321 3.89 19.48 12.29
CA HIS A 321 4.96 20.35 12.78
C HIS A 321 6.12 19.56 13.42
N ILE A 322 5.81 18.52 14.21
CA ILE A 322 6.82 17.63 14.81
C ILE A 322 7.71 16.98 13.74
N VAL A 323 7.11 16.47 12.67
CA VAL A 323 7.85 15.79 11.60
C VAL A 323 8.71 16.80 10.84
N GLN A 324 8.17 17.98 10.54
CA GLN A 324 8.89 19.03 9.85
C GLN A 324 10.08 19.55 10.68
N THR A 325 9.87 19.83 11.98
CA THR A 325 10.92 20.21 12.92
C THR A 325 12.02 19.15 12.97
N ASN A 326 11.63 17.87 13.08
CA ASN A 326 12.58 16.75 13.12
C ASN A 326 13.35 16.56 11.81
N ASN A 327 12.77 16.92 10.67
CA ASN A 327 13.44 16.88 9.37
C ASN A 327 14.46 18.02 9.26
N CYS A 328 14.10 19.22 9.72
CA CYS A 328 15.02 20.36 9.76
C CYS A 328 16.23 20.04 10.65
N LEU A 329 15.99 19.58 11.88
CA LEU A 329 17.06 19.25 12.83
C LEU A 329 17.97 18.12 12.34
N ARG A 330 17.40 17.08 11.70
CA ARG A 330 18.19 16.01 11.09
C ARG A 330 19.05 16.47 9.94
N ARG A 331 18.60 17.49 9.21
CA ARG A 331 19.43 18.07 8.16
C ARG A 331 20.57 18.83 8.81
N LEU A 332 20.30 19.67 9.81
CA LEU A 332 21.28 20.57 10.44
C LEU A 332 22.34 19.86 11.28
N LEU A 333 21.99 18.85 12.08
CA LEU A 333 22.88 18.27 13.10
C LEU A 333 22.98 16.75 12.95
N THR A 334 24.19 16.21 13.12
CA THR A 334 24.39 14.77 13.30
C THR A 334 23.82 14.28 14.65
N ASN A 335 23.48 12.98 14.75
CA ASN A 335 22.96 12.43 16.00
C ASN A 335 24.00 12.50 17.14
N ASP A 336 25.27 12.22 16.84
CA ASP A 336 26.39 12.34 17.78
C ASP A 336 26.50 13.78 18.32
N PHE A 337 26.62 14.76 17.43
CA PHE A 337 26.75 16.16 17.82
C PHE A 337 25.53 16.68 18.57
N SER A 338 24.32 16.26 18.17
CA SER A 338 23.08 16.62 18.87
C SER A 338 23.00 16.12 20.32
N CYS A 339 23.85 15.18 20.75
CA CYS A 339 23.92 14.73 22.14
C CYS A 339 24.54 15.76 23.08
N GLN A 340 25.37 16.66 22.55
CA GLN A 340 26.05 17.74 23.28
C GLN A 340 25.12 18.91 23.62
N PHE A 341 23.92 18.94 23.02
CA PHE A 341 22.94 20.00 23.21
C PHE A 341 21.80 19.58 24.13
N SER A 342 21.29 20.57 24.85
CA SER A 342 19.97 20.52 25.47
C SER A 342 19.25 21.82 25.13
N PHE A 343 17.92 21.86 25.26
CA PHE A 343 17.19 23.07 24.87
C PHE A 343 17.63 24.30 25.68
N MET A 344 17.74 24.19 27.02
CA MET A 344 18.10 25.32 27.90
C MET A 344 19.53 25.30 28.45
N GLY A 345 20.33 24.26 28.19
CA GLY A 345 21.72 24.16 28.71
C GLY A 345 21.89 23.89 30.22
N LYS A 346 20.80 23.89 31.01
CA LYS A 346 20.88 23.94 32.48
C LYS A 346 21.37 22.67 33.19
N ARG A 347 21.33 21.49 32.55
CA ARG A 347 21.64 20.20 33.22
C ARG A 347 22.69 19.41 32.45
N GLY A 348 23.78 19.06 33.12
CA GLY A 348 24.79 18.13 32.62
C GLY A 348 25.82 18.72 31.65
N GLY A 349 26.15 20.01 31.76
CA GLY A 349 27.22 20.67 30.98
C GLY A 349 26.92 20.81 29.47
N LYS A 350 25.68 20.56 29.05
CA LYS A 350 25.26 20.61 27.64
C LYS A 350 25.05 22.05 27.18
N LYS A 351 25.35 22.34 25.93
CA LYS A 351 25.12 23.67 25.34
C LYS A 351 23.62 23.94 25.14
N ALA A 352 23.21 25.20 25.28
CA ALA A 352 21.83 25.63 25.09
C ALA A 352 21.52 25.81 23.60
N PHE A 353 20.58 25.03 23.07
CA PHE A 353 20.11 25.20 21.70
C PHE A 353 19.18 26.41 21.55
N SER A 354 18.56 26.88 22.64
CA SER A 354 17.69 28.07 22.65
C SER A 354 18.39 29.34 22.20
N ASP A 355 19.70 29.41 22.41
CA ASP A 355 20.49 30.63 22.25
C ASP A 355 21.03 30.75 20.81
N LEU A 356 20.93 29.68 20.02
CA LEU A 356 21.43 29.59 18.65
C LEU A 356 20.47 30.24 17.66
N LEU A 357 21.00 30.89 16.63
CA LEU A 357 20.23 31.41 15.49
C LEU A 357 19.62 30.29 14.66
N LEU A 358 20.21 29.08 14.71
CA LEU A 358 19.58 27.87 14.17
C LEU A 358 18.18 27.61 14.74
N LYS A 359 17.90 27.94 16.01
CA LYS A 359 16.54 27.87 16.59
C LYS A 359 15.57 28.72 15.77
N LYS A 360 15.93 29.99 15.53
CA LYS A 360 15.11 30.93 14.76
C LYS A 360 14.89 30.42 13.34
N CYS A 361 15.91 29.84 12.72
CA CYS A 361 15.81 29.27 11.38
C CYS A 361 14.81 28.10 11.31
N VAL A 362 14.88 27.18 12.27
CA VAL A 362 13.96 26.03 12.33
C VAL A 362 12.53 26.49 12.58
N ILE A 363 12.31 27.42 13.51
CA ILE A 363 10.98 27.95 13.83
C ILE A 363 10.40 28.68 12.62
N GLY A 364 11.16 29.60 12.02
CA GLY A 364 10.73 30.35 10.83
C GLY A 364 10.41 29.44 9.64
N ALA A 365 11.15 28.35 9.46
CA ALA A 365 10.89 27.37 8.42
C ALA A 365 9.57 26.58 8.64
N VAL A 366 9.28 26.23 9.89
CA VAL A 366 8.07 25.48 10.25
C VAL A 366 6.84 26.38 10.20
N THR A 367 6.91 27.59 10.77
CA THR A 367 5.79 28.56 10.78
C THR A 367 5.44 29.02 9.36
N LYS A 368 6.42 29.15 8.45
CA LYS A 368 6.16 29.48 7.05
C LYS A 368 5.27 28.46 6.34
N ASN A 369 5.42 27.18 6.64
CA ASN A 369 4.60 26.11 6.05
C ASN A 369 3.33 25.81 6.84
N LEU A 370 3.34 26.05 8.14
CA LEU A 370 2.25 25.76 9.07
C LEU A 370 1.98 27.00 9.94
N PRO A 371 1.32 28.04 9.40
CA PRO A 371 1.12 29.32 10.09
C PRO A 371 0.20 29.22 11.32
N GLN A 372 -0.57 28.14 11.46
CA GLN A 372 -1.52 27.92 12.55
C GLN A 372 -0.86 27.44 13.86
N ILE A 373 0.40 27.03 13.82
CA ILE A 373 1.08 26.41 14.96
C ILE A 373 1.81 27.46 15.80
N LYS A 374 1.64 27.40 17.13
CA LYS A 374 2.32 28.31 18.06
C LYS A 374 3.80 27.95 18.16
N GLU A 375 4.66 28.95 18.35
CA GLU A 375 6.11 28.76 18.49
C GLU A 375 6.46 27.76 19.60
N ARG A 376 5.71 27.78 20.72
CA ARG A 376 5.87 26.88 21.85
C ARG A 376 5.80 25.39 21.46
N ASP A 377 4.88 25.03 20.57
CA ASP A 377 4.71 23.63 20.14
C ASP A 377 5.90 23.16 19.31
N ILE A 378 6.48 24.08 18.53
CA ILE A 378 7.71 23.83 17.75
C ILE A 378 8.89 23.68 18.70
N GLU A 379 9.02 24.54 19.72
CA GLU A 379 10.04 24.41 20.76
C GLU A 379 9.94 23.09 21.50
N ASP A 380 8.74 22.63 21.83
CA ASP A 380 8.52 21.34 22.49
C ASP A 380 8.91 20.16 21.59
N ALA A 381 8.71 20.27 20.28
CA ALA A 381 9.25 19.31 19.32
C ALA A 381 10.79 19.32 19.31
N ILE A 382 11.43 20.50 19.34
CA ILE A 382 12.90 20.62 19.44
C ILE A 382 13.41 20.00 20.75
N LYS A 383 12.78 20.31 21.90
CA LYS A 383 13.12 19.75 23.22
C LYS A 383 13.07 18.23 23.20
N ASN A 384 11.98 17.67 22.69
CA ASN A 384 11.81 16.21 22.61
C ASN A 384 12.83 15.58 21.65
N TRP A 385 13.13 16.23 20.53
CA TRP A 385 14.17 15.76 19.61
C TRP A 385 15.55 15.74 20.30
N LEU A 386 15.98 16.82 20.95
CA LEU A 386 17.27 16.85 21.66
C LEU A 386 17.34 15.86 22.83
N LYS A 387 16.23 15.68 23.57
CA LYS A 387 16.14 14.71 24.67
C LYS A 387 16.44 13.28 24.21
N HIS A 388 15.95 12.91 23.03
CA HIS A 388 16.14 11.56 22.48
C HIS A 388 17.44 11.40 21.66
N SER A 389 18.30 12.41 21.57
CA SER A 389 19.56 12.35 20.82
C SER A 389 20.46 11.18 21.23
N PRO A 390 20.75 10.91 22.53
CA PRO A 390 21.63 9.81 22.92
C PRO A 390 21.11 8.44 22.50
N GLN A 391 19.79 8.21 22.62
CA GLN A 391 19.17 6.98 22.18
C GLN A 391 19.22 6.83 20.66
N ARG A 392 19.00 7.92 19.91
CA ARG A 392 19.11 7.90 18.45
C ARG A 392 20.52 7.54 17.99
N TYR A 393 21.53 8.14 18.62
CA TYR A 393 22.93 7.87 18.30
C TYR A 393 23.32 6.42 18.63
N HIS A 394 22.92 5.91 19.81
CA HIS A 394 23.15 4.51 20.16
C HIS A 394 22.52 3.54 19.13
N ASN A 395 21.27 3.79 18.72
CA ASN A 395 20.60 2.97 17.72
C ASN A 395 21.27 3.02 16.34
N GLU A 396 21.85 4.17 15.97
CA GLU A 396 22.63 4.33 14.74
C GLU A 396 23.92 3.50 14.78
N LEU A 397 24.66 3.53 15.89
CA LEU A 397 25.86 2.70 16.09
C LEU A 397 25.54 1.20 16.00
N LEU A 398 24.44 0.75 16.64
CA LEU A 398 24.00 -0.65 16.55
C LEU A 398 23.65 -1.06 15.11
N LYS A 399 23.02 -0.16 14.35
CA LYS A 399 22.67 -0.42 12.95
C LYS A 399 23.93 -0.53 12.08
N ASN A 400 24.91 0.35 12.29
CA ASN A 400 26.17 0.34 11.55
C ASN A 400 26.95 -0.95 11.83
N ARG A 401 27.02 -1.40 13.09
CA ARG A 401 27.66 -2.68 13.46
C ARG A 401 27.00 -3.92 12.82
N ARG A 402 25.68 -3.89 12.62
CA ARG A 402 24.93 -4.97 11.95
C ARG A 402 25.09 -4.99 10.42
N ASN A 403 25.58 -3.90 9.83
CA ASN A 403 25.79 -3.81 8.39
C ASN A 403 27.26 -4.09 8.01
N THR A 404 28.19 -4.04 8.97
CA THR A 404 29.61 -4.32 8.77
C THR A 404 29.99 -5.77 9.08
N ASN A 405 29.11 -6.53 9.73
CA ASN A 405 29.17 -7.97 9.92
C ASN A 405 28.14 -8.64 9.00
#